data_AF-A0A7W0T5I7-F1
#
_entry.id   AF-A0A7W0T5I7-F1
#
_cell.length_a   1.000
_cell.length_b   1.000
_cell.length_c   1.000
_cell.angle_alpha   90.00
_cell.angle_beta   90.00
_cell.angle_gamma   90.00
#
_symmetry.space_group_name_H-M   'P 1'
#
loop_
_entity.id
_entity.type
_entity.pdbx_description
1 polymer ?
#
loop_
_entity_poly.entity_id
_entity_poly.type
_entity_poly.pdbx_seq_one_letter_code
_entity_poly.pdbx_strand_id
1 'polypeptide(L)'
;MTRALAIIDGEHYLSTIRDALEELPYEFVAAHLVGGTEKLRGGEDYGVPLVDSLAAALEHDPEVVVDLSDEPVLGPPDRLRLASRALALGLPYVGADFRFDPPALEPFELPSIGIVGTGKRVGKTAVGAHTARVLSERYDVVVVAMGRGGPAEPEMAETPPTVDDLLALSRSGRHAASDYLEDAVLAGVVTVGCRRAGGGLAGAPFVSNVRE
;
A
#
# COMPACT_ATOMS: atom_id res chain seq x y z
N MET A 1 23.70 9.41 9.07
CA MET A 1 23.26 9.08 7.71
C MET A 1 22.02 8.21 7.84
N THR A 2 21.17 8.10 6.84
CA THR A 2 20.01 7.18 6.91
C THR A 2 20.51 5.74 6.92
N ARG A 3 20.07 4.96 7.90
CA ARG A 3 20.44 3.54 8.06
C ARG A 3 19.73 2.70 7.02
N ALA A 4 20.45 1.92 6.23
CA ALA A 4 19.90 1.19 5.10
C ALA A 4 20.13 -0.32 5.18
N LEU A 5 19.11 -1.07 4.79
CA LEU A 5 19.25 -2.46 4.39
C LEU A 5 19.51 -2.51 2.88
N ALA A 6 20.61 -3.12 2.45
CA ALA A 6 20.85 -3.38 1.04
C ALA A 6 20.14 -4.66 0.59
N ILE A 7 19.46 -4.63 -0.56
CA ILE A 7 19.06 -5.82 -1.30
C ILE A 7 20.10 -6.06 -2.39
N ILE A 8 20.72 -7.24 -2.40
CA ILE A 8 21.82 -7.58 -3.29
C ILE A 8 21.56 -8.93 -3.97
N ASP A 9 22.26 -9.20 -5.07
CA ASP A 9 22.26 -10.49 -5.75
C ASP A 9 23.67 -11.06 -5.90
N GLY A 10 23.74 -12.35 -6.27
CA GLY A 10 24.98 -13.09 -6.51
C GLY A 10 25.47 -13.06 -7.96
N GLU A 11 24.91 -12.21 -8.81
CA GLU A 11 25.34 -11.98 -10.19
C GLU A 11 26.35 -10.83 -10.30
N HIS A 12 26.32 -9.91 -9.33
CA HIS A 12 27.37 -8.91 -9.14
C HIS A 12 28.61 -9.50 -8.47
N TYR A 13 29.79 -8.99 -8.83
CA TYR A 13 30.99 -9.28 -8.05
C TYR A 13 30.91 -8.66 -6.66
N LEU A 14 31.49 -9.32 -5.67
CA LEU A 14 31.60 -8.81 -4.31
C LEU A 14 32.21 -7.41 -4.25
N SER A 15 33.25 -7.14 -5.05
CA SER A 15 33.87 -5.81 -5.13
C SER A 15 32.88 -4.75 -5.62
N THR A 16 32.08 -5.07 -6.63
CA THR A 16 31.08 -4.14 -7.19
C THR A 16 30.04 -3.75 -6.15
N ILE A 17 29.55 -4.72 -5.36
CA ILE A 17 28.61 -4.42 -4.27
C ILE A 17 29.31 -3.60 -3.18
N ARG A 18 30.53 -3.95 -2.75
CA ARG A 18 31.25 -3.17 -1.72
C ARG A 18 31.48 -1.73 -2.15
N ASP A 19 31.93 -1.51 -3.38
CA ASP A 19 32.14 -0.16 -3.93
C ASP A 19 30.82 0.64 -3.91
N ALA A 20 29.70 0.01 -4.27
CA ALA A 20 28.38 0.65 -4.20
C ALA A 20 27.93 0.96 -2.76
N LEU A 21 28.18 0.06 -1.81
CA LEU A 21 27.87 0.29 -0.39
C LEU A 21 28.72 1.43 0.19
N GLU A 22 29.95 1.62 -0.27
CA GLU A 22 30.84 2.72 0.14
C GLU A 22 30.50 4.06 -0.56
N GLU A 23 30.07 4.03 -1.82
CA GLU A 23 29.77 5.22 -2.62
C GLU A 23 28.40 5.85 -2.30
N LEU A 24 27.38 5.02 -2.05
CA LEU A 24 26.02 5.51 -1.85
C LEU A 24 25.86 6.24 -0.51
N PRO A 25 24.98 7.25 -0.43
CA PRO A 25 24.86 8.14 0.74
C PRO A 25 24.05 7.53 1.89
N TYR A 26 24.28 6.26 2.22
CA TYR A 26 23.59 5.52 3.28
C TYR A 26 24.57 4.90 4.27
N GLU A 27 24.13 4.71 5.51
CA GLU A 27 24.82 3.86 6.47
C GLU A 27 24.25 2.45 6.32
N PHE A 28 24.91 1.58 5.55
CA PHE A 28 24.43 0.21 5.39
C PHE A 28 24.66 -0.60 6.66
N VAL A 29 23.58 -1.09 7.26
CA VAL A 29 23.60 -1.80 8.56
C VAL A 29 23.53 -3.32 8.41
N ALA A 30 23.04 -3.78 7.26
CA ALA A 30 22.94 -5.18 6.86
C ALA A 30 22.71 -5.27 5.34
N ALA A 31 22.89 -6.47 4.79
CA ALA A 31 22.51 -6.79 3.42
C ALA A 31 21.70 -8.10 3.36
N HIS A 32 20.74 -8.18 2.45
CA HIS A 32 19.95 -9.37 2.18
C HIS A 32 20.20 -9.84 0.74
N LEU A 33 20.76 -11.03 0.60
CA LEU A 33 21.01 -11.68 -0.68
C LEU A 33 19.73 -12.36 -1.18
N VAL A 34 19.11 -11.81 -2.23
CA VAL A 34 17.80 -12.31 -2.74
C VAL A 34 17.91 -13.49 -3.70
N GLY A 35 19.12 -13.80 -4.17
CA GLY A 35 19.38 -14.91 -5.08
C GLY A 35 20.59 -14.66 -5.96
N GLY A 36 20.75 -15.50 -6.99
CA GLY A 36 21.94 -15.49 -7.83
C GLY A 36 23.12 -16.19 -7.14
N THR A 37 23.93 -16.89 -7.93
CA THR A 37 25.10 -17.62 -7.40
C THR A 37 26.31 -17.55 -8.34
N GLU A 38 26.19 -16.97 -9.53
CA GLU A 38 27.23 -17.07 -10.56
C GLU A 38 28.58 -16.52 -10.11
N LYS A 39 28.59 -15.41 -9.38
CA LYS A 39 29.81 -14.75 -8.89
C LYS A 39 30.17 -15.08 -7.46
N LEU A 40 29.32 -15.84 -6.77
CA LEU A 40 29.60 -16.31 -5.42
C LEU A 40 30.71 -17.38 -5.45
N ARG A 41 31.59 -17.34 -4.45
CA ARG A 41 32.74 -18.23 -4.28
C ARG A 41 32.81 -18.83 -2.86
N GLY A 42 31.91 -18.41 -1.97
CA GLY A 42 31.87 -18.79 -0.56
C GLY A 42 32.77 -17.90 0.30
N GLY A 43 32.25 -17.46 1.45
CA GLY A 43 32.98 -16.61 2.40
C GLY A 43 32.92 -15.12 2.04
N GLU A 44 31.86 -14.71 1.35
CA GLU A 44 31.61 -13.33 0.97
C GLU A 44 31.53 -12.41 2.19
N ASP A 45 32.39 -11.41 2.22
CA ASP A 45 32.37 -10.33 3.19
C ASP A 45 32.05 -9.01 2.47
N TYR A 46 30.79 -8.58 2.57
CA TYR A 46 30.32 -7.31 2.01
C TYR A 46 30.65 -6.11 2.91
N GLY A 47 31.35 -6.32 4.04
CA GLY A 47 31.60 -5.29 5.05
C GLY A 47 30.41 -5.01 5.98
N VAL A 48 29.29 -5.70 5.77
CA VAL A 48 28.06 -5.61 6.57
C VAL A 48 27.51 -7.01 6.83
N PRO A 49 26.77 -7.24 7.93
CA PRO A 49 26.12 -8.52 8.20
C PRO A 49 25.16 -8.94 7.08
N LEU A 50 25.20 -10.21 6.70
CA LEU A 50 24.20 -10.82 5.85
C LEU A 50 23.03 -11.34 6.69
N VAL A 51 21.80 -11.01 6.29
CA VAL A 51 20.56 -11.43 6.96
C VAL A 51 19.70 -12.28 6.03
N ASP A 52 19.01 -13.28 6.60
CA ASP A 52 18.24 -14.27 5.85
C ASP A 52 16.86 -13.77 5.39
N SER A 53 16.40 -12.63 5.90
CA SER A 53 15.10 -12.06 5.53
C SER A 53 14.98 -10.58 5.89
N LEU A 54 13.99 -9.89 5.30
CA LEU A 54 13.59 -8.53 5.71
C LEU A 54 13.23 -8.43 7.20
N ALA A 55 12.62 -9.49 7.77
CA ALA A 55 12.25 -9.48 9.18
C ALA A 55 13.48 -9.56 10.09
N ALA A 56 14.45 -10.42 9.76
CA ALA A 56 15.72 -10.49 10.48
C ALA A 56 16.51 -9.18 10.36
N ALA A 57 16.42 -8.49 9.22
CA ALA A 57 17.05 -7.19 9.04
C ALA A 57 16.57 -6.12 10.03
N LEU A 58 15.35 -6.24 10.59
CA LEU A 58 14.82 -5.28 11.57
C LEU A 58 15.64 -5.24 12.86
N GLU A 59 16.34 -6.32 13.22
CA GLU A 59 17.24 -6.36 14.39
C GLU A 59 18.42 -5.39 14.25
N HIS A 60 18.66 -4.88 13.04
CA HIS A 60 19.70 -3.91 12.72
C HIS A 60 19.17 -2.46 12.62
N ASP A 61 17.90 -2.22 12.98
CA ASP A 61 17.25 -0.90 12.93
C ASP A 61 17.44 -0.14 11.58
N PRO A 62 17.10 -0.73 10.42
CA PRO A 62 17.13 -0.02 9.15
C PRO A 62 15.99 0.99 9.08
N GLU A 63 16.24 2.12 8.42
CA GLU A 63 15.27 3.19 8.16
C GLU A 63 14.77 3.17 6.69
N VAL A 64 15.50 2.48 5.81
CA VAL A 64 15.19 2.37 4.37
C VAL A 64 15.73 1.05 3.81
N VAL A 65 15.06 0.52 2.78
CA VAL A 65 15.57 -0.58 1.96
C VAL A 65 16.08 -0.01 0.63
N VAL A 66 17.31 -0.34 0.27
CA VAL A 66 17.97 0.10 -0.97
C VAL A 66 18.23 -1.10 -1.85
N ASP A 67 17.61 -1.13 -3.02
CA ASP A 67 17.68 -2.20 -4.01
C ASP A 67 18.85 -2.02 -4.97
N LEU A 68 19.88 -2.84 -4.79
CA LEU A 68 21.07 -2.93 -5.64
C LEU A 68 21.04 -4.18 -6.53
N SER A 69 19.93 -4.93 -6.54
CA SER A 69 19.80 -6.16 -7.31
C SER A 69 19.31 -5.92 -8.74
N ASP A 70 19.60 -6.85 -9.65
CA ASP A 70 19.23 -6.74 -11.06
C ASP A 70 18.48 -7.97 -11.62
N GLU A 71 17.93 -7.82 -12.83
CA GLU A 71 17.41 -8.92 -13.62
C GLU A 71 18.56 -9.83 -14.10
N PRO A 72 18.35 -11.16 -14.17
CA PRO A 72 17.09 -11.87 -13.99
C PRO A 72 16.81 -12.31 -12.55
N VAL A 73 17.66 -11.96 -11.57
CA VAL A 73 17.49 -12.42 -10.17
C VAL A 73 16.24 -11.82 -9.54
N LEU A 74 16.07 -10.49 -9.65
CA LEU A 74 14.91 -9.79 -9.10
C LEU A 74 14.15 -9.03 -10.20
N GLY A 75 13.28 -9.74 -10.91
CA GLY A 75 12.39 -9.16 -11.91
C GLY A 75 11.28 -8.27 -11.33
N PRO A 76 10.58 -7.46 -12.16
CA PRO A 76 9.61 -6.49 -11.68
C PRO A 76 8.50 -7.04 -10.76
N PRO A 77 7.90 -8.23 -11.01
CA PRO A 77 6.89 -8.78 -10.10
C PRO A 77 7.45 -9.14 -8.72
N ASP A 78 8.64 -9.74 -8.64
CA ASP A 78 9.26 -10.13 -7.38
C ASP A 78 9.81 -8.92 -6.62
N ARG A 79 10.38 -7.95 -7.33
CA ARG A 79 10.75 -6.65 -6.79
C ARG A 79 9.57 -5.94 -6.13
N LEU A 80 8.41 -5.89 -6.80
CA LEU A 80 7.20 -5.29 -6.21
C LEU A 80 6.67 -6.07 -5.00
N ARG A 81 6.81 -7.41 -4.98
CA ARG A 81 6.47 -8.21 -3.80
C ARG A 81 7.39 -7.88 -2.62
N LEU A 82 8.69 -7.74 -2.87
CA LEU A 82 9.67 -7.38 -1.85
C LEU A 82 9.42 -5.95 -1.33
N ALA A 83 9.22 -4.99 -2.23
CA ALA A 83 8.82 -3.63 -1.89
C ALA A 83 7.54 -3.60 -1.05
N SER A 84 6.50 -4.35 -1.43
CA SER A 84 5.25 -4.42 -0.63
C SER A 84 5.48 -4.91 0.79
N ARG A 85 6.41 -5.85 0.99
CA ARG A 85 6.78 -6.34 2.33
C ARG A 85 7.56 -5.29 3.13
N ALA A 86 8.50 -4.59 2.51
CA ALA A 86 9.23 -3.50 3.15
C ALA A 86 8.27 -2.39 3.61
N LEU A 87 7.33 -1.99 2.74
CA LEU A 87 6.32 -0.98 3.04
C LEU A 87 5.40 -1.41 4.19
N ALA A 88 5.03 -2.69 4.26
CA ALA A 88 4.24 -3.23 5.38
C ALA A 88 4.99 -3.22 6.71
N LEU A 89 6.33 -3.19 6.69
CA LEU A 89 7.19 -3.00 7.85
C LEU A 89 7.45 -1.52 8.17
N GLY A 90 6.84 -0.59 7.41
CA GLY A 90 7.04 0.84 7.58
C GLY A 90 8.35 1.37 6.98
N LEU A 91 9.02 0.58 6.14
CA LEU A 91 10.29 0.95 5.50
C LEU A 91 10.05 1.44 4.06
N PRO A 92 10.55 2.63 3.69
CA PRO A 92 10.64 3.01 2.28
C PRO A 92 11.53 2.03 1.49
N TYR A 93 11.18 1.82 0.22
CA TYR A 93 11.90 0.95 -0.70
C TYR A 93 12.39 1.77 -1.89
N VAL A 94 13.70 1.84 -2.07
CA VAL A 94 14.38 2.69 -3.06
C VAL A 94 15.15 1.82 -4.03
N GLY A 95 14.98 2.03 -5.33
CA GLY A 95 15.88 1.53 -6.36
C GLY A 95 16.53 2.69 -7.13
N ALA A 96 17.24 2.38 -8.20
CA ALA A 96 17.98 3.38 -8.97
C ALA A 96 17.09 4.50 -9.56
N ASP A 97 15.86 4.17 -9.98
CA ASP A 97 14.94 5.06 -10.68
C ASP A 97 13.53 5.10 -10.06
N PHE A 98 13.34 4.50 -8.89
CA PHE A 98 12.07 4.51 -8.18
C PHE A 98 12.24 4.64 -6.66
N ARG A 99 11.21 5.19 -6.02
CA ARG A 99 11.04 5.19 -4.57
C ARG A 99 9.59 4.92 -4.23
N PHE A 100 9.37 4.02 -3.28
CA PHE A 100 8.08 3.80 -2.65
C PHE A 100 8.19 4.13 -1.16
N ASP A 101 7.30 5.02 -0.71
CA ASP A 101 7.14 5.33 0.71
C ASP A 101 5.89 4.61 1.24
N PRO A 102 5.92 4.12 2.51
CA PRO A 102 4.72 3.56 3.13
C PRO A 102 3.59 4.60 3.10
N PRO A 103 2.34 4.21 2.79
CA PRO A 103 1.22 5.14 2.85
C PRO A 103 1.08 5.67 4.28
N ALA A 104 1.04 6.99 4.43
CA ALA A 104 0.74 7.63 5.71
C ALA A 104 -0.77 7.48 5.98
N LEU A 105 -1.10 6.82 7.08
CA LEU A 105 -2.47 6.75 7.60
C LEU A 105 -2.59 7.77 8.74
N GLU A 106 -3.58 8.66 8.66
CA GLU A 106 -3.85 9.62 9.71
C GLU A 106 -4.44 8.91 10.94
N PRO A 107 -4.04 9.30 12.16
CA PRO A 107 -4.66 8.77 13.37
C PRO A 107 -6.17 9.03 13.37
N PHE A 108 -6.95 8.00 13.67
CA PHE A 108 -8.39 8.09 13.81
C PHE A 108 -8.81 7.62 15.20
N GLU A 109 -9.59 8.44 15.91
CA GLU A 109 -9.92 8.20 17.32
C GLU A 109 -10.88 7.03 17.52
N LEU A 110 -11.69 6.72 16.51
CA LEU A 110 -12.67 5.64 16.57
C LEU A 110 -12.09 4.37 15.92
N PRO A 111 -12.53 3.17 16.35
CA PRO A 111 -12.19 1.94 15.65
C PRO A 111 -12.63 1.99 14.18
N SER A 112 -11.72 1.71 13.26
CA SER A 112 -11.98 1.67 11.82
C SER A 112 -11.57 0.33 11.21
N ILE A 113 -12.26 -0.06 10.14
CA ILE A 113 -11.99 -1.29 9.39
C ILE A 113 -11.88 -0.94 7.91
N GLY A 114 -10.71 -1.19 7.32
CA GLY A 114 -10.48 -1.03 5.88
C GLY A 114 -10.91 -2.27 5.09
N ILE A 115 -11.81 -2.11 4.12
CA ILE A 115 -12.20 -3.18 3.19
C ILE A 115 -11.45 -3.02 1.86
N VAL A 116 -10.35 -3.76 1.73
CA VAL A 116 -9.49 -3.76 0.54
C VAL A 116 -9.72 -5.03 -0.29
N GLY A 117 -9.43 -4.95 -1.58
CA GLY A 117 -9.61 -6.07 -2.50
C GLY A 117 -8.48 -6.11 -3.50
N THR A 118 -8.02 -7.32 -3.80
CA THR A 118 -6.87 -7.62 -4.65
C THR A 118 -7.13 -7.40 -6.14
N GLY A 119 -8.34 -6.97 -6.51
CA GLY A 119 -8.73 -6.76 -7.90
C GLY A 119 -9.98 -5.92 -8.07
N LYS A 120 -10.39 -5.78 -9.34
CA LYS A 120 -11.65 -5.15 -9.73
C LYS A 120 -12.78 -6.18 -9.68
N ARG A 121 -13.97 -5.73 -9.26
CA ARG A 121 -15.20 -6.56 -9.19
C ARG A 121 -15.07 -7.82 -8.33
N VAL A 122 -14.30 -7.73 -7.25
CA VAL A 122 -14.10 -8.82 -6.28
C VAL A 122 -15.09 -8.80 -5.11
N GLY A 123 -16.16 -7.99 -5.20
CA GLY A 123 -17.19 -7.91 -4.16
C GLY A 123 -16.86 -7.05 -2.95
N LYS A 124 -15.91 -6.10 -3.04
CA LYS A 124 -15.56 -5.19 -1.92
C LYS A 124 -16.78 -4.48 -1.33
N THR A 125 -17.62 -3.87 -2.17
CA THR A 125 -18.84 -3.15 -1.76
C THR A 125 -19.79 -4.10 -1.05
N ALA A 126 -20.03 -5.30 -1.59
CA ALA A 126 -20.86 -6.32 -0.94
C ALA A 126 -20.33 -6.76 0.44
N VAL A 127 -19.01 -6.94 0.58
CA VAL A 127 -18.37 -7.23 1.88
C VAL A 127 -18.49 -6.05 2.83
N GLY A 128 -18.29 -4.83 2.34
CA GLY A 128 -18.45 -3.58 3.10
C GLY A 128 -19.87 -3.43 3.66
N ALA A 129 -20.87 -3.48 2.78
CA ALA A 129 -22.28 -3.44 3.17
C ALA A 129 -22.65 -4.54 4.16
N HIS A 130 -22.24 -5.78 3.90
CA HIS A 130 -22.54 -6.90 4.81
C HIS A 130 -21.90 -6.69 6.20
N THR A 131 -20.64 -6.27 6.24
CA THR A 131 -19.92 -6.00 7.49
C THR A 131 -20.59 -4.88 8.27
N ALA A 132 -20.92 -3.78 7.59
CA ALA A 132 -21.60 -2.64 8.21
C ALA A 132 -22.96 -3.04 8.80
N ARG A 133 -23.75 -3.84 8.07
CA ARG A 133 -25.06 -4.34 8.51
C ARG A 133 -24.96 -5.25 9.74
N VAL A 134 -23.94 -6.09 9.83
CA VAL A 134 -23.74 -6.98 10.99
C VAL A 134 -23.26 -6.17 12.21
N LEU A 135 -22.35 -5.22 12.01
CA LEU A 135 -21.84 -4.40 13.10
C LEU A 135 -22.89 -3.41 13.63
N SER A 136 -23.81 -2.94 12.78
CA SER A 136 -24.87 -2.02 13.18
C SER A 136 -25.89 -2.62 14.15
N GLU A 137 -25.93 -3.95 14.31
CA GLU A 137 -26.72 -4.60 15.36
C GLU A 137 -26.23 -4.27 16.78
N ARG A 138 -25.00 -3.77 16.92
CA ARG A 138 -24.34 -3.54 18.23
C ARG A 138 -23.67 -2.18 18.36
N TYR A 139 -23.34 -1.52 17.24
CA TYR A 139 -22.56 -0.29 17.22
C TYR A 139 -23.21 0.74 16.30
N ASP A 140 -22.91 2.01 16.55
CA ASP A 140 -23.19 3.08 15.60
C ASP A 140 -22.12 3.04 14.49
N VAL A 141 -22.53 2.61 13.30
CA VAL A 141 -21.62 2.37 12.16
C VAL A 141 -21.82 3.44 11.09
N VAL A 142 -20.71 3.97 10.59
CA VAL A 142 -20.66 4.83 9.40
C VAL A 142 -19.79 4.18 8.35
N VAL A 143 -20.24 4.14 7.09
CA VAL A 143 -19.43 3.67 5.96
C VAL A 143 -18.88 4.87 5.21
N VAL A 144 -17.56 4.91 5.00
CA VAL A 144 -16.91 5.92 4.16
C VAL A 144 -16.45 5.27 2.87
N ALA A 145 -17.08 5.62 1.75
CA ALA A 145 -16.75 5.05 0.44
C ALA A 145 -15.87 6.01 -0.39
N MET A 146 -14.67 5.54 -0.71
CA MET A 146 -13.68 6.28 -1.50
C MET A 146 -13.75 5.90 -2.99
N GLY A 147 -14.47 6.70 -3.77
CA GLY A 147 -14.69 6.46 -5.19
C GLY A 147 -13.69 7.14 -6.12
N ARG A 148 -13.53 6.61 -7.34
CA ARG A 148 -12.90 7.36 -8.45
C ARG A 148 -13.84 8.40 -9.07
N GLY A 149 -15.15 8.21 -8.91
CA GLY A 149 -16.20 9.09 -9.43
C GLY A 149 -17.12 9.62 -8.33
N GLY A 150 -16.61 9.70 -7.09
CA GLY A 150 -17.37 10.22 -5.97
C GLY A 150 -17.67 11.72 -6.08
N PRO A 151 -18.47 12.26 -5.16
CA PRO A 151 -18.91 13.65 -5.15
C PRO A 151 -17.77 14.64 -4.96
N ALA A 152 -18.01 15.90 -5.33
CA ALA A 152 -16.97 16.92 -5.31
C ALA A 152 -16.46 17.22 -3.89
N GLU A 153 -17.41 17.36 -2.98
CA GLU A 153 -17.26 17.41 -1.53
C GLU A 153 -17.78 16.12 -0.92
N PRO A 154 -17.36 15.73 0.30
CA PRO A 154 -17.95 14.61 1.01
C PRO A 154 -19.47 14.78 1.15
N GLU A 155 -20.25 13.79 0.71
CA GLU A 155 -21.72 13.80 0.80
C GLU A 155 -22.21 12.66 1.68
N MET A 156 -23.10 12.99 2.63
CA MET A 156 -23.70 11.99 3.51
C MET A 156 -25.03 11.48 2.93
N ALA A 157 -25.27 10.18 3.07
CA ALA A 157 -26.58 9.56 2.92
C ALA A 157 -27.02 9.04 4.29
N GLU A 158 -27.87 9.81 4.98
CA GLU A 158 -28.42 9.44 6.30
C GLU A 158 -29.56 8.41 6.18
N THR A 159 -30.26 8.43 5.05
CA THR A 159 -31.33 7.49 4.72
C THR A 159 -31.04 6.80 3.40
N PRO A 160 -31.42 5.51 3.25
CA PRO A 160 -31.34 4.81 1.97
C PRO A 160 -32.05 5.59 0.85
N PRO A 161 -31.40 5.86 -0.30
CA PRO A 161 -32.06 6.51 -1.43
C PRO A 161 -33.17 5.61 -1.99
N THR A 162 -34.25 6.24 -2.45
CA THR A 162 -35.30 5.55 -3.21
C THR A 162 -34.88 5.38 -4.67
N VAL A 163 -35.61 4.55 -5.42
CA VAL A 163 -35.41 4.42 -6.88
C VAL A 163 -35.55 5.76 -7.60
N ASP A 164 -36.48 6.61 -7.17
CA ASP A 164 -36.70 7.92 -7.77
C ASP A 164 -35.51 8.87 -7.50
N ASP A 165 -34.93 8.82 -6.30
CA ASP A 165 -33.72 9.58 -5.97
C ASP A 165 -32.53 9.18 -6.86
N LEU A 166 -32.34 7.86 -7.04
CA LEU A 166 -31.28 7.33 -7.91
C LEU A 166 -31.51 7.74 -9.37
N LEU A 167 -32.75 7.71 -9.86
CA LEU A 167 -33.08 8.18 -11.21
C LEU A 167 -32.84 9.68 -11.37
N ALA A 168 -33.17 10.49 -10.37
CA ALA A 168 -32.91 11.93 -10.38
C ALA A 168 -31.41 12.23 -10.44
N LEU A 169 -30.59 11.55 -9.63
CA LEU A 169 -29.13 11.66 -9.67
C LEU A 169 -28.57 11.29 -11.04
N SER A 170 -29.03 10.18 -11.62
CA SER A 170 -28.59 9.76 -12.95
C SER A 170 -28.95 10.78 -14.03
N ARG A 171 -30.16 11.35 -13.98
CA ARG A 171 -30.63 12.37 -14.94
C ARG A 171 -29.88 13.69 -14.81
N SER A 172 -29.39 14.03 -13.61
CA SER A 172 -28.54 15.19 -13.40
C SER A 172 -27.06 14.95 -13.77
N GLY A 173 -26.73 13.79 -14.38
CA GLY A 173 -25.37 13.44 -14.78
C GLY A 173 -24.47 12.97 -13.63
N ARG A 174 -25.04 12.71 -12.44
CA ARG A 174 -24.30 12.18 -11.29
C ARG A 174 -24.30 10.65 -11.31
N HIS A 175 -23.34 10.06 -10.60
CA HIS A 175 -23.20 8.61 -10.54
C HIS A 175 -24.17 8.00 -9.53
N ALA A 176 -25.36 7.62 -10.00
CA ALA A 176 -26.39 6.98 -9.15
C ALA A 176 -25.97 5.61 -8.60
N ALA A 177 -25.04 4.91 -9.25
CA ALA A 177 -24.50 3.63 -8.79
C ALA A 177 -23.20 3.80 -7.97
N SER A 178 -23.11 4.87 -7.17
CA SER A 178 -21.95 5.10 -6.30
C SER A 178 -21.95 4.14 -5.12
N ASP A 179 -20.76 3.65 -4.74
CA ASP A 179 -20.59 2.68 -3.64
C ASP A 179 -21.30 3.10 -2.35
N TYR A 180 -21.20 4.38 -1.93
CA TYR A 180 -21.87 4.84 -0.70
C TYR A 180 -23.41 4.76 -0.75
N LEU A 181 -24.01 4.94 -1.93
CA LEU A 181 -25.47 4.81 -2.11
C LEU A 181 -25.87 3.34 -2.09
N GLU A 182 -25.08 2.47 -2.70
CA GLU A 182 -25.26 1.02 -2.62
C GLU A 182 -25.16 0.52 -1.17
N ASP A 183 -24.13 0.96 -0.44
CA ASP A 183 -23.94 0.64 0.97
C ASP A 183 -25.09 1.17 1.83
N ALA A 184 -25.59 2.40 1.58
CA ALA A 184 -26.74 2.95 2.30
C ALA A 184 -27.99 2.08 2.13
N VAL A 185 -28.26 1.61 0.91
CA VAL A 185 -29.40 0.73 0.61
C VAL A 185 -29.23 -0.66 1.25
N LEU A 186 -28.06 -1.27 1.10
CA LEU A 186 -27.84 -2.67 1.48
C LEU A 186 -27.56 -2.85 2.97
N ALA A 187 -26.90 -1.88 3.61
CA ALA A 187 -26.56 -1.93 5.02
C ALA A 187 -27.57 -1.19 5.91
N GLY A 188 -28.28 -0.19 5.39
CA GLY A 188 -29.21 0.62 6.16
C GLY A 188 -28.53 1.48 7.23
N VAL A 189 -27.28 1.90 7.00
CA VAL A 189 -26.49 2.75 7.90
C VAL A 189 -26.15 4.07 7.21
N VAL A 190 -25.69 5.05 8.00
CA VAL A 190 -25.18 6.31 7.44
C VAL A 190 -23.94 6.03 6.60
N THR A 191 -23.90 6.59 5.39
CA THR A 191 -22.74 6.47 4.51
C THR A 191 -22.25 7.81 4.02
N VAL A 192 -20.96 7.89 3.70
CA VAL A 192 -20.31 9.09 3.17
C VAL A 192 -19.65 8.75 1.84
N GLY A 193 -20.08 9.43 0.79
CA GLY A 193 -19.45 9.38 -0.53
C GLY A 193 -18.31 10.37 -0.63
N CYS A 194 -17.14 9.90 -1.03
CA CYS A 194 -15.93 10.71 -1.18
C CYS A 194 -15.22 10.39 -2.51
N ARG A 195 -14.24 11.21 -2.91
CA ARG A 195 -13.47 11.00 -4.15
C ARG A 195 -11.96 11.09 -3.96
N ARG A 196 -11.24 10.35 -4.79
CA ARG A 196 -9.78 10.40 -4.91
C ARG A 196 -9.29 10.21 -6.34
N ALA A 197 -8.07 10.65 -6.63
CA ALA A 197 -7.41 10.50 -7.92
C ALA A 197 -5.91 10.18 -7.78
N GLY A 198 -5.36 9.43 -8.75
CA GLY A 198 -3.93 9.11 -8.86
C GLY A 198 -3.43 8.08 -7.85
N GLY A 199 -3.81 6.80 -7.99
CA GLY A 199 -3.33 5.74 -7.10
C GLY A 199 -1.88 5.36 -7.37
N GLY A 200 -1.03 5.39 -6.34
CA GLY A 200 0.35 4.91 -6.36
C GLY A 200 0.46 3.41 -6.13
N LEU A 201 1.65 2.85 -6.41
CA LEU A 201 1.93 1.43 -6.24
C LEU A 201 1.88 0.97 -4.77
N ALA A 202 2.15 1.89 -3.82
CA ALA A 202 2.00 1.67 -2.39
C ALA A 202 0.55 1.88 -1.87
N GLY A 203 -0.41 2.18 -2.75
CA GLY A 203 -1.84 2.33 -2.40
C GLY A 203 -2.31 3.77 -2.17
N ALA A 204 -1.41 4.71 -1.86
CA ALA A 204 -1.76 6.11 -1.61
C ALA A 204 -2.35 6.81 -2.85
N PRO A 205 -3.40 7.66 -2.70
CA PRO A 205 -3.84 8.57 -3.76
C PRO A 205 -2.96 9.83 -3.83
N PHE A 206 -2.92 10.48 -4.98
CA PHE A 206 -2.26 11.77 -5.17
C PHE A 206 -3.12 12.93 -4.66
N VAL A 207 -4.45 12.81 -4.84
CA VAL A 207 -5.44 13.78 -4.35
C VAL A 207 -6.61 13.02 -3.76
N SER A 208 -7.08 13.44 -2.59
CA SER A 208 -8.31 12.97 -1.93
C SER A 208 -9.06 14.15 -1.31
N ASN A 209 -10.39 14.09 -1.28
CA ASN A 209 -11.20 15.09 -0.58
C ASN A 209 -11.49 14.73 0.90
N VAL A 210 -10.96 13.61 1.37
CA VAL A 210 -10.90 13.21 2.78
C VAL A 210 -9.50 12.72 3.10
N ARG A 211 -9.10 12.83 4.36
CA ARG A 211 -7.84 12.24 4.82
C ARG A 211 -8.05 10.75 5.11
N GLU A 212 -7.08 9.93 4.72
CA GLU A 212 -7.04 8.48 4.96
C GLU A 212 -6.22 8.16 6.20
#